data_AF-A0A8T7J7G7-F1
#
_entry.id   AF-A0A8T7J7G7-F1
#
_cell.length_a   1.000
_cell.length_b   1.000
_cell.length_c   1.000
_cell.angle_alpha   90.00
_cell.angle_beta   90.00
_cell.angle_gamma   90.00
#
_symmetry.space_group_name_H-M   'P 1'
#
loop_
_entity.id
_entity.type
_entity.pdbx_description
1 polymer ?
#
loop_
_entity_poly.entity_id
_entity_poly.type
_entity_poly.pdbx_seq_one_letter_code
_entity_poly.pdbx_strand_id
1 'polypeptide(L)'
;MNKVAVAFGANLGDAKRTIAMAASELAQLCWVHQFKLSSMYETPPVGPQNQPNYVNAVASFSASIAPQAVLHHLQSLEQKHGRVRNGERWGPRTLDLDVLLYGDLTLDSKELCIPHPRMHERAFVLLPLSEIEPNWVIPRFGSVEQMLNTQPTEDVSAISVI
;
A
#
# COMPACT_ATOMS: atom_id res chain seq x y z
N MET A 1 -19.47 -5.27 -5.79
CA MET A 1 -18.32 -5.01 -4.88
C MET A 1 -17.08 -5.46 -5.62
N ASN A 2 -15.99 -4.70 -5.55
CA ASN A 2 -14.74 -5.02 -6.25
C ASN A 2 -13.61 -5.22 -5.24
N LYS A 3 -12.72 -6.18 -5.51
CA LYS A 3 -11.52 -6.41 -4.69
C LYS A 3 -10.56 -5.24 -4.86
N VAL A 4 -10.00 -4.71 -3.78
CA VAL A 4 -9.10 -3.56 -3.76
C VAL A 4 -7.83 -3.95 -3.02
N ALA A 5 -6.69 -3.51 -3.54
CA ALA A 5 -5.42 -3.59 -2.82
C ALA A 5 -4.92 -2.17 -2.49
N VAL A 6 -4.49 -1.97 -1.25
CA VAL A 6 -3.94 -0.70 -0.76
C VAL A 6 -2.59 -0.95 -0.11
N ALA A 7 -1.56 -0.22 -0.54
CA ALA A 7 -0.27 -0.22 0.15
C ALA A 7 -0.27 0.77 1.31
N PHE A 8 0.46 0.42 2.36
CA PHE A 8 0.75 1.22 3.54
C PHE A 8 2.26 1.44 3.61
N GLY A 9 2.68 2.67 3.89
CA GLY A 9 4.08 3.01 4.13
C GLY A 9 4.22 4.05 5.25
N ALA A 10 5.17 3.87 6.16
CA ALA A 10 5.48 4.82 7.21
C ALA A 10 6.95 4.71 7.64
N ASN A 11 7.62 5.84 7.91
CA ASN A 11 8.98 5.85 8.45
C ASN A 11 9.23 6.92 9.52
N LEU A 12 8.18 7.61 9.97
CA LEU A 12 8.26 8.58 11.07
C LEU A 12 7.53 8.09 12.31
N GLY A 13 8.11 8.37 13.47
CA GLY A 13 7.53 7.99 14.76
C GLY A 13 7.42 6.48 14.92
N ASP A 14 6.33 6.02 15.51
CA ASP A 14 6.01 4.59 15.63
C ASP A 14 5.30 4.11 14.36
N ALA A 15 6.09 3.81 13.33
CA ALA A 15 5.59 3.43 12.01
C ALA A 15 4.72 2.17 12.05
N LYS A 16 5.13 1.14 12.82
CA LYS A 16 4.37 -0.11 12.97
C LYS A 16 3.00 0.16 13.59
N ARG A 17 2.95 0.90 14.70
CA ARG A 17 1.69 1.25 15.36
C ARG A 17 0.81 2.11 14.47
N THR A 18 1.40 3.04 13.72
CA THR A 18 0.66 3.91 12.81
C THR A 18 -0.03 3.11 11.72
N ILE A 19 0.68 2.16 11.09
CA ILE A 19 0.10 1.25 10.09
C ILE A 19 -0.98 0.36 10.71
N ALA A 20 -0.74 -0.20 11.90
CA ALA A 20 -1.73 -1.05 12.57
C ALA A 20 -3.04 -0.29 12.89
N MET A 21 -2.93 0.95 13.39
CA MET A 21 -4.09 1.80 13.66
C MET A 21 -4.83 2.15 12.37
N ALA A 22 -4.12 2.61 11.33
CA ALA A 22 -4.73 2.96 10.05
C ALA A 22 -5.43 1.76 9.40
N ALA A 23 -4.83 0.57 9.45
CA ALA A 23 -5.43 -0.66 8.94
C ALA A 23 -6.70 -1.03 9.73
N SER A 24 -6.68 -0.91 11.06
CA SER A 24 -7.84 -1.15 11.92
C SER A 24 -9.00 -0.19 11.60
N GLU A 25 -8.70 1.09 11.41
CA GLU A 25 -9.70 2.10 11.05
C GLU A 25 -10.29 1.86 9.66
N LEU A 26 -9.45 1.53 8.67
CA LEU A 26 -9.90 1.18 7.32
C LEU A 26 -10.82 -0.05 7.34
N ALA A 27 -10.46 -1.07 8.10
CA ALA A 27 -11.25 -2.31 8.24
C ALA A 27 -12.64 -2.09 8.87
N GLN A 28 -12.84 -1.00 9.62
CA GLN A 28 -14.11 -0.67 10.27
C GLN A 28 -15.06 0.15 9.39
N LEU A 29 -14.61 0.64 8.22
CA LEU A 29 -15.47 1.41 7.32
C LEU A 29 -16.59 0.53 6.76
N CYS A 30 -17.82 1.05 6.74
CA CYS A 30 -19.02 0.28 6.34
C CYS A 30 -18.99 -0.25 4.90
N TRP A 31 -18.13 0.32 4.04
CA TRP A 31 -17.95 -0.10 2.65
C TRP A 31 -16.79 -1.08 2.44
N VAL A 32 -16.05 -1.42 3.50
CA VAL A 32 -14.94 -2.38 3.50
C VAL A 32 -15.41 -3.74 4.01
N HIS A 33 -15.12 -4.78 3.25
CA HIS A 33 -15.52 -6.15 3.58
C HIS A 33 -14.38 -7.12 3.29
N GLN A 34 -14.35 -8.27 3.97
CA GLN A 34 -13.33 -9.32 3.75
C GLN A 34 -11.89 -8.79 3.86
N PHE A 35 -11.65 -7.91 4.84
CA PHE A 35 -10.36 -7.27 5.03
C PHE A 35 -9.27 -8.26 5.43
N LYS A 36 -8.14 -8.21 4.73
CA LYS A 36 -6.90 -8.90 5.04
C LYS A 36 -5.77 -7.87 5.08
N LEU A 37 -4.85 -8.02 6.02
CA LEU A 37 -3.60 -7.26 6.08
C LEU A 37 -2.45 -8.25 6.00
N SER A 38 -1.43 -7.92 5.21
CA SER A 38 -0.17 -8.67 5.16
C SER A 38 0.60 -8.53 6.48
N SER A 39 1.66 -9.31 6.62
CA SER A 39 2.76 -9.00 7.53
C SER A 39 3.33 -7.61 7.20
N MET A 40 4.00 -7.02 8.19
CA MET A 40 4.75 -5.78 7.97
C MET A 40 6.17 -6.11 7.50
N TYR A 41 6.71 -5.27 6.63
CA TYR A 41 8.04 -5.42 6.05
C TYR A 41 8.84 -4.13 6.25
N GLU A 42 10.08 -4.24 6.66
CA GLU A 42 11.01 -3.12 6.72
C GLU A 42 11.86 -3.06 5.46
N THR A 43 12.03 -1.86 4.90
CA THR A 43 12.89 -1.59 3.74
C THR A 43 13.69 -0.30 3.90
N PRO A 44 14.88 -0.21 3.29
CA PRO A 44 15.54 1.07 3.08
C PRO A 44 14.62 2.07 2.35
N PRO A 45 14.80 3.39 2.57
CA PRO A 45 14.03 4.40 1.85
C PRO A 45 14.36 4.39 0.36
N VAL A 46 13.33 4.56 -0.48
CA VAL A 46 13.54 4.84 -1.91
C VAL A 46 13.99 6.29 -2.07
N GLY A 47 15.17 6.52 -2.66
CA GLY A 47 15.70 7.85 -2.88
C GLY A 47 16.67 8.29 -1.78
N PRO A 48 16.50 9.48 -1.15
CA PRO A 48 17.43 9.99 -0.14
C PRO A 48 17.57 9.02 1.03
N GLN A 49 18.82 8.66 1.38
CA GLN A 49 19.15 7.70 2.45
C GLN A 49 19.26 8.34 3.83
N ASN A 50 19.19 9.68 3.93
CA ASN A 50 19.23 10.44 5.18
C ASN A 50 17.87 10.47 5.89
N GLN A 51 17.18 9.32 5.94
CA GLN A 51 15.89 9.15 6.60
C GLN A 51 15.76 7.71 7.14
N PRO A 52 14.86 7.44 8.10
CA PRO A 52 14.65 6.11 8.62
C PRO A 52 14.13 5.13 7.55
N ASN A 53 14.36 3.84 7.80
CA ASN A 53 13.74 2.76 7.03
C ASN A 53 12.21 2.87 7.06
N TYR A 54 11.57 2.46 5.97
CA TYR A 54 10.12 2.37 5.87
C TYR A 54 9.63 1.04 6.41
N VAL A 55 8.55 1.09 7.18
CA VAL A 55 7.66 -0.05 7.38
C VAL A 55 6.60 -0.01 6.29
N ASN A 56 6.39 -1.13 5.62
CA ASN A 56 5.45 -1.31 4.54
C ASN A 56 4.50 -2.47 4.84
N ALA A 57 3.26 -2.38 4.37
CA ALA A 57 2.29 -3.48 4.38
C ALA A 57 1.31 -3.31 3.22
N VAL A 58 0.54 -4.35 2.92
CA VAL A 58 -0.55 -4.28 1.93
C VAL A 58 -1.82 -4.85 2.55
N ALA A 59 -2.94 -4.17 2.33
CA ALA A 59 -4.26 -4.71 2.63
C ALA A 59 -5.01 -5.09 1.35
N SER A 60 -5.80 -6.16 1.43
CA SER A 60 -6.77 -6.58 0.42
C SER A 60 -8.17 -6.61 1.03
N PHE A 61 -9.17 -6.08 0.33
CA PHE A 61 -10.56 -6.09 0.78
C PHE A 61 -11.53 -5.94 -0.38
N SER A 62 -12.80 -6.24 -0.16
CA SER A 62 -13.89 -5.95 -1.09
C SER A 62 -14.52 -4.59 -0.77
N ALA A 63 -14.58 -3.69 -1.74
CA ALA A 63 -15.17 -2.36 -1.61
C ALA A 63 -16.55 -2.26 -2.30
N SER A 64 -17.46 -1.49 -1.71
CA SER A 64 -18.78 -1.16 -2.28
C SER A 64 -18.90 0.26 -2.83
N ILE A 65 -17.80 1.03 -2.85
CA ILE A 65 -17.72 2.43 -3.31
C ILE A 65 -16.77 2.59 -4.51
N ALA A 66 -16.89 3.68 -5.25
CA ALA A 66 -16.03 3.99 -6.40
C ALA A 66 -14.55 4.15 -6.03
N PRO A 67 -13.60 3.86 -6.94
CA PRO A 67 -12.16 3.92 -6.66
C PRO A 67 -11.67 5.32 -6.25
N GLN A 68 -12.25 6.39 -6.79
CA GLN A 68 -11.95 7.77 -6.38
C GLN A 68 -12.38 8.03 -4.94
N ALA A 69 -13.53 7.48 -4.51
CA ALA A 69 -13.99 7.60 -3.14
C ALA A 69 -13.08 6.82 -2.17
N VAL A 70 -12.54 5.67 -2.58
CA VAL A 70 -11.49 4.97 -1.82
C VAL A 70 -10.28 5.89 -1.64
N LEU A 71 -9.76 6.48 -2.73
CA LEU A 71 -8.62 7.41 -2.67
C LEU A 71 -8.86 8.56 -1.69
N HIS A 72 -10.04 9.20 -1.74
CA HIS A 72 -10.38 10.31 -0.84
C HIS A 72 -10.40 9.88 0.63
N HIS A 73 -10.96 8.69 0.92
CA HIS A 73 -10.93 8.14 2.28
C HIS A 73 -9.51 7.86 2.77
N LEU A 74 -8.65 7.29 1.92
CA LEU A 74 -7.24 7.06 2.27
C LEU A 74 -6.51 8.37 2.55
N GLN A 75 -6.69 9.39 1.71
CA GLN A 75 -6.11 10.72 1.93
C GLN A 75 -6.60 11.38 3.23
N SER A 76 -7.86 11.16 3.61
CA SER A 76 -8.38 11.62 4.90
C SER A 76 -7.74 10.88 6.07
N LEU A 77 -7.51 9.57 5.93
CA LEU A 77 -6.87 8.74 6.95
C LEU A 77 -5.40 9.15 7.16
N GLU A 78 -4.67 9.41 6.07
CA GLU A 78 -3.32 9.97 6.14
C GLU A 78 -3.24 11.28 6.91
N GLN A 79 -4.15 12.22 6.63
CA GLN A 79 -4.21 13.50 7.34
C GLN A 79 -4.49 13.30 8.83
N LYS A 80 -5.40 12.37 9.17
CA LYS A 80 -5.68 11.99 10.56
C LYS A 80 -4.46 11.43 11.27
N HIS A 81 -3.60 10.68 10.55
CA HIS A 81 -2.33 10.16 11.05
C HIS A 81 -1.15 11.12 10.84
N GLY A 82 -1.41 12.43 10.70
CA GLY A 82 -0.39 13.47 10.76
C GLY A 82 0.42 13.65 9.48
N ARG A 83 -0.03 13.13 8.33
CA ARG A 83 0.66 13.37 7.05
C ARG A 83 0.63 14.86 6.72
N VAL A 84 1.81 15.48 6.67
CA VAL A 84 2.01 16.86 6.21
C VAL A 84 2.61 16.84 4.80
N ARG A 85 1.97 17.52 3.84
CA ARG A 85 2.49 17.66 2.47
C ARG A 85 3.39 18.89 2.39
N ASN A 86 4.69 18.70 2.65
CA ASN A 86 5.71 19.76 2.61
C ASN A 86 6.34 19.98 1.20
N GLY A 87 5.88 19.25 0.18
CA GLY A 87 6.39 19.34 -1.19
C GLY A 87 7.66 18.53 -1.46
N GLU A 88 8.23 17.86 -0.46
CA GLU A 88 9.42 17.02 -0.64
C GLU A 88 9.05 15.67 -1.28
N ARG A 89 9.62 15.42 -2.47
CA ARG A 89 9.44 14.15 -3.17
C ARG A 89 10.31 13.09 -2.51
N TRP A 90 9.70 11.95 -2.14
CA TRP A 90 10.35 10.84 -1.42
C TRP A 90 10.91 11.19 -0.03
N GLY A 91 10.45 12.31 0.55
CA GLY A 91 10.72 12.63 1.94
C GLY A 91 9.97 11.70 2.91
N PRO A 92 10.35 11.71 4.19
CA PRO A 92 9.78 10.86 5.21
C PRO A 92 8.30 11.18 5.48
N ARG A 93 7.52 10.17 5.87
CA ARG A 93 6.06 10.26 6.07
C ARG A 93 5.63 9.50 7.32
N THR A 94 4.65 10.08 8.02
CA THR A 94 3.96 9.40 9.12
C THR A 94 3.08 8.26 8.60
N LEU A 95 2.39 8.48 7.48
CA LEU A 95 1.61 7.49 6.77
C LEU A 95 1.47 7.86 5.29
N ASP A 96 1.58 6.87 4.42
CA ASP A 96 1.37 6.92 2.97
C ASP A 96 0.47 5.74 2.58
N LEU A 97 -0.64 6.01 1.90
CA LEU A 97 -1.64 5.03 1.49
C LEU A 97 -1.88 5.14 -0.02
N ASP A 98 -1.47 4.11 -0.76
CA ASP A 98 -1.61 4.08 -2.22
C ASP A 98 -2.67 3.04 -2.64
N VAL A 99 -3.62 3.45 -3.48
CA VAL A 99 -4.51 2.49 -4.16
C VAL A 99 -3.71 1.76 -5.24
N LEU A 100 -3.55 0.45 -5.09
CA LEU A 100 -2.77 -0.37 -6.02
C LEU A 100 -3.64 -0.95 -7.13
N LEU A 101 -4.75 -1.60 -6.74
CA LEU A 101 -5.64 -2.36 -7.62
C LEU A 101 -7.09 -2.12 -7.24
N TYR A 102 -7.98 -2.23 -8.22
CA TYR A 102 -9.43 -2.17 -8.02
C TYR A 102 -10.12 -3.09 -9.04
N GLY A 103 -10.39 -4.33 -8.65
CA GLY A 103 -10.87 -5.38 -9.54
C GLY A 103 -9.89 -5.65 -10.68
N ASP A 104 -10.42 -5.66 -11.89
CA ASP A 104 -9.71 -5.68 -13.18
C ASP A 104 -9.64 -4.28 -13.84
N LEU A 105 -10.03 -3.23 -13.10
CA LEU A 105 -10.11 -1.87 -13.63
C LEU A 105 -8.73 -1.40 -14.09
N THR A 106 -8.74 -0.80 -15.27
CA THR A 106 -7.65 0.00 -15.77
C THR A 106 -8.13 1.45 -15.87
N LEU A 107 -7.54 2.32 -15.06
CA LEU A 107 -7.88 3.74 -14.98
C LEU A 107 -6.61 4.56 -15.17
N ASP A 108 -6.64 5.51 -16.09
CA ASP A 108 -5.57 6.47 -16.27
C ASP A 108 -6.17 7.87 -16.22
N SER A 109 -6.01 8.53 -15.07
CA SER A 109 -6.55 9.87 -14.83
C SER A 109 -5.53 10.70 -14.05
N LYS A 110 -5.70 12.02 -14.06
CA LYS A 110 -4.80 12.93 -13.34
C LYS A 110 -4.82 12.71 -11.82
N GLU A 111 -5.92 12.18 -11.29
CA GLU A 111 -6.12 12.00 -9.85
C GLU A 111 -5.75 10.60 -9.39
N LEU A 112 -6.04 9.58 -10.20
CA LEU A 112 -5.88 8.18 -9.83
C LEU A 112 -5.51 7.33 -11.05
N CYS A 113 -4.44 6.56 -10.91
CA CYS A 113 -4.00 5.57 -11.89
C CYS A 113 -4.14 4.17 -11.27
N ILE A 114 -4.82 3.26 -11.98
CA ILE A 114 -5.01 1.86 -11.58
C ILE A 114 -4.69 0.99 -12.80
N PRO A 115 -3.82 -0.03 -12.68
CA PRO A 115 -2.98 -0.34 -11.52
C PRO A 115 -2.05 0.82 -11.16
N HIS A 116 -1.61 0.89 -9.89
CA HIS A 116 -0.65 1.92 -9.50
C HIS A 116 0.59 1.84 -10.40
N PRO A 117 1.04 2.95 -11.04
CA PRO A 117 1.95 2.90 -12.18
C PRO A 117 3.25 2.15 -11.95
N ARG A 118 3.74 2.17 -10.70
CA ARG A 118 5.02 1.57 -10.30
C ARG A 118 4.89 0.38 -9.37
N MET A 119 3.69 -0.15 -9.14
CA MET A 119 3.54 -1.26 -8.17
C MET A 119 4.31 -2.52 -8.59
N HIS A 120 4.37 -2.78 -9.89
CA HIS A 120 5.05 -3.94 -10.48
C HIS A 120 6.59 -3.86 -10.39
N GLU A 121 7.14 -2.68 -10.04
CA GLU A 121 8.57 -2.43 -9.87
C GLU A 121 9.00 -2.42 -8.39
N ARG A 122 8.08 -2.70 -7.45
CA ARG A 122 8.30 -2.46 -6.01
C ARG A 122 8.15 -3.76 -5.23
N ALA A 123 9.28 -4.37 -4.89
CA ALA A 123 9.30 -5.57 -4.05
C ALA A 123 8.59 -5.37 -2.70
N PHE A 124 8.72 -4.20 -2.08
CA PHE A 124 8.04 -3.85 -0.82
C PHE A 124 6.52 -3.70 -0.94
N VAL A 125 5.98 -3.71 -2.16
CA VAL A 125 4.55 -3.82 -2.44
C VAL A 125 4.20 -5.27 -2.83
N LEU A 126 4.99 -5.87 -3.71
CA LEU A 126 4.71 -7.19 -4.27
C LEU A 126 4.87 -8.32 -3.25
N LEU A 127 5.86 -8.28 -2.36
CA LEU A 127 6.03 -9.27 -1.29
C LEU A 127 4.82 -9.33 -0.36
N PRO A 128 4.43 -8.23 0.32
CA PRO A 128 3.24 -8.24 1.17
C PRO A 128 1.95 -8.54 0.40
N LEU A 129 1.80 -8.09 -0.85
CA LEU A 129 0.63 -8.46 -1.65
C LEU A 129 0.60 -9.96 -2.00
N SER A 130 1.77 -10.55 -2.30
CA SER A 130 1.91 -11.98 -2.61
C SER A 130 1.56 -12.86 -1.42
N GLU A 131 1.83 -12.41 -0.19
CA GLU A 131 1.45 -13.12 1.04
C GLU A 131 -0.07 -13.36 1.14
N ILE A 132 -0.88 -12.38 0.72
CA ILE A 132 -2.35 -12.41 0.92
C ILE A 132 -3.15 -12.69 -0.36
N GLU A 133 -2.60 -12.38 -1.53
CA GLU A 133 -3.26 -12.47 -2.84
C GLU A 133 -2.25 -12.84 -3.97
N PRO A 134 -1.52 -13.97 -3.88
CA PRO A 134 -0.40 -14.31 -4.79
C PRO A 134 -0.80 -14.43 -6.27
N ASN A 135 -2.03 -14.88 -6.51
CA ASN A 135 -2.55 -15.16 -7.84
C ASN A 135 -3.31 -13.98 -8.46
N TRP A 136 -3.36 -12.81 -7.82
CA TRP A 136 -4.06 -11.67 -8.39
C TRP A 136 -3.35 -11.21 -9.66
N VAL A 137 -4.05 -11.25 -10.79
CA VAL A 137 -3.57 -10.67 -12.05
C VAL A 137 -3.64 -9.15 -11.96
N ILE A 138 -2.47 -8.52 -12.05
CA ILE A 138 -2.29 -7.07 -12.21
C ILE A 138 -2.55 -6.76 -13.70
N PRO A 139 -3.62 -6.01 -14.03
CA PRO A 139 -3.90 -5.62 -15.42
C PRO A 139 -2.65 -5.06 -16.12
N ARG A 140 -2.39 -5.51 -17.35
CA ARG A 140 -1.22 -5.15 -18.19
C ARG A 140 0.15 -5.72 -17.80
N PHE A 141 0.28 -6.37 -16.64
CA PHE A 141 1.59 -6.83 -16.14
C PHE A 141 1.69 -8.35 -15.95
N GLY A 142 0.65 -9.01 -15.45
CA GLY A 142 0.67 -10.44 -15.10
C GLY A 142 0.29 -10.68 -13.65
N SER A 143 0.48 -11.90 -13.13
CA SER A 143 0.19 -12.17 -11.71
C SER A 143 1.17 -11.46 -10.77
N VAL A 144 0.75 -11.23 -9.52
CA VAL A 144 1.61 -10.72 -8.45
C VAL A 144 2.87 -11.58 -8.30
N GLU A 145 2.73 -12.91 -8.28
CA GLU A 145 3.85 -13.84 -8.23
C GLU A 145 4.83 -13.68 -9.41
N GLN A 146 4.30 -13.56 -10.64
CA GLN A 146 5.13 -13.35 -11.83
C GLN A 146 5.93 -12.04 -11.73
N MET A 147 5.29 -10.95 -11.30
CA MET A 147 5.98 -9.67 -11.12
C MET A 147 7.01 -9.73 -9.99
N LEU A 148 6.68 -10.37 -8.88
CA LEU A 148 7.60 -10.51 -7.75
C LEU A 148 8.89 -11.24 -8.16
N ASN A 149 8.79 -12.29 -8.98
CA ASN A 149 9.95 -13.04 -9.49
C ASN A 149 10.87 -12.21 -10.40
N THR A 150 10.48 -10.99 -10.78
CA THR A 150 11.32 -10.07 -11.57
C THR A 150 12.01 -9.00 -10.73
N GLN A 151 11.76 -8.95 -9.42
CA GLN A 151 12.26 -7.88 -8.55
C GLN A 151 13.31 -8.41 -7.56
N PRO A 152 14.35 -7.61 -7.25
CA PRO A 152 15.24 -7.90 -6.12
C PRO A 152 14.46 -7.78 -4.81
N THR A 153 14.70 -8.70 -3.87
CA THR A 153 13.95 -8.81 -2.60
C THR A 153 14.85 -8.79 -1.37
N GLU A 154 16.17 -8.71 -1.56
CA GLU A 154 17.20 -8.85 -0.53
C GLU A 154 17.08 -7.78 0.57
N ASP A 155 16.58 -6.60 0.20
CA ASP A 155 16.41 -5.46 1.11
C ASP A 155 15.01 -5.37 1.74
N VAL A 156 14.17 -6.40 1.56
CA VAL A 156 12.80 -6.43 2.09
C VAL A 156 12.67 -7.50 3.15
N SER A 157 12.65 -7.09 4.42
CA SER A 157 12.65 -8.00 5.56
C SER A 157 11.31 -8.00 6.28
N ALA A 158 10.67 -9.16 6.43
CA ALA A 158 9.48 -9.29 7.27
C ALA A 158 9.85 -8.98 8.73
N ILE A 159 9.00 -8.22 9.41
CA ILE A 159 9.21 -7.84 10.81
C ILE A 159 8.12 -8.43 11.70
N SER A 160 8.52 -8.95 12.86
CA SER A 160 7.57 -9.42 13.87
C SER A 160 6.77 -8.23 14.41
N VAL A 161 5.44 -8.41 14.45
CA VAL A 161 4.53 -7.57 15.22
C VAL A 161 4.61 -8.06 16.66
N ILE A 162 5.15 -7.23 17.56
CA ILE A 162 5.29 -7.54 19.00
C ILE A 162 3.91 -7.41 19.66
#